data_AF-A0A1G2LDG4-F1
#
_entry.id   AF-A0A1G2LDG4-F1
#
_cell.length_a   1.000
_cell.length_b   1.000
_cell.length_c   1.000
_cell.angle_alpha   90.00
_cell.angle_beta   90.00
_cell.angle_gamma   90.00
#
_symmetry.space_group_name_H-M   'P 1'
#
loop_
_entity.id
_entity.type
_entity.pdbx_description
1 polymer ?
#
loop_
_entity_poly.entity_id
_entity_poly.type
_entity_poly.pdbx_seq_one_letter_code
_entity_poly.pdbx_strand_id
1 'polypeptide(L)'
;MIRRERTFPRYVNQRNFTLAVAAAILAAIGGFFAYEFKFLRSPNLEVAAPAHDLATLERSIDIRGQTDPEADVTLNGRPLYSGETGEFSERLHLVNGVNRLEFVSRSPAGRATAVTRYVVAR
;
A
#
# COMPACT_ATOMS: atom_id res chain seq x y z
N MET A 1 13.92 -68.38 8.99
CA MET A 1 14.15 -67.64 7.73
C MET A 1 12.89 -66.86 7.37
N ILE A 2 12.92 -65.53 7.39
CA ILE A 2 11.77 -64.68 7.00
C ILE A 2 12.14 -63.93 5.72
N ARG A 3 11.42 -64.19 4.63
CA ARG A 3 11.63 -63.57 3.32
C ARG A 3 10.91 -62.22 3.30
N ARG A 4 11.66 -61.11 3.37
CA ARG A 4 11.09 -59.76 3.22
C ARG A 4 10.75 -59.52 1.75
N GLU A 5 9.47 -59.38 1.44
CA GLU A 5 9.02 -58.84 0.16
C GLU A 5 9.38 -57.36 0.10
N ARG A 6 10.30 -57.00 -0.81
CA ARG A 6 10.59 -55.62 -1.14
C ARG A 6 9.52 -55.15 -2.12
N THR A 7 8.53 -54.41 -1.64
CA THR A 7 7.59 -53.68 -2.49
C THR A 7 8.35 -52.60 -3.25
N PHE A 8 8.61 -52.83 -4.53
CA PHE A 8 9.20 -51.82 -5.41
C PHE A 8 8.14 -50.75 -5.71
N PRO A 9 8.38 -49.47 -5.37
CA PRO A 9 7.43 -48.41 -5.68
C PRO A 9 7.27 -48.25 -7.19
N ARG A 10 6.01 -48.03 -7.57
CA ARG A 10 5.47 -47.99 -8.93
C ARG A 10 6.15 -46.90 -9.76
N TYR A 11 6.61 -47.27 -10.96
CA TYR A 11 7.27 -46.42 -11.95
C TYR A 11 6.64 -45.02 -12.08
N VAL A 12 7.46 -43.99 -11.88
CA VAL A 12 7.11 -42.61 -12.27
C VAL A 12 7.07 -42.57 -13.79
N ASN A 13 5.87 -42.47 -14.36
CA ASN A 13 5.67 -42.42 -15.81
C ASN A 13 6.23 -41.09 -16.35
N GLN A 14 7.09 -41.11 -17.38
CA GLN A 14 7.80 -39.92 -17.89
C GLN A 14 6.83 -38.76 -18.21
N ARG A 15 5.65 -39.07 -18.77
CA ARG A 15 4.59 -38.09 -19.05
C ARG A 15 4.05 -37.41 -17.79
N ASN A 16 3.87 -38.14 -16.69
CA ASN A 16 3.36 -37.59 -15.43
C ASN A 16 4.44 -36.74 -14.74
N PHE A 17 5.71 -37.12 -14.87
CA PHE A 17 6.83 -36.31 -14.39
C PHE A 17 6.94 -34.98 -15.15
N THR A 18 6.89 -35.00 -16.49
CA THR A 18 6.93 -33.77 -17.30
C THR A 18 5.76 -32.84 -16.99
N LEU A 19 4.53 -33.38 -16.81
CA LEU A 19 3.38 -32.58 -16.41
C LEU A 19 3.55 -31.95 -15.02
N ALA A 20 4.11 -32.69 -14.05
CA ALA A 20 4.36 -32.16 -12.71
C ALA A 20 5.40 -31.03 -12.74
N VAL A 21 6.48 -31.17 -13.51
CA VAL A 21 7.51 -30.12 -13.68
C VAL A 21 6.92 -28.89 -14.39
N ALA A 22 6.15 -29.08 -15.47
CA ALA A 22 5.49 -27.98 -16.16
C ALA A 22 4.51 -27.22 -15.25
N ALA A 23 3.73 -27.95 -14.44
CA ALA A 23 2.84 -27.34 -13.46
C ALA A 23 3.60 -26.57 -12.38
N ALA A 24 4.73 -27.07 -11.90
CA ALA A 24 5.57 -26.37 -10.92
C ALA A 24 6.16 -25.08 -11.50
N ILE A 25 6.62 -25.09 -12.76
CA ILE A 25 7.11 -23.90 -13.46
C ILE A 25 5.98 -22.88 -13.62
N LEU A 26 4.80 -23.31 -14.07
CA LEU A 26 3.62 -22.43 -14.20
C LEU A 26 3.21 -21.82 -12.85
N ALA A 27 3.25 -22.60 -11.77
CA ALA A 27 2.97 -22.11 -10.43
C ALA A 27 4.02 -21.09 -9.95
N ALA A 28 5.31 -21.33 -10.23
CA ALA A 28 6.38 -20.39 -9.90
C ALA A 28 6.23 -19.06 -10.65
N ILE A 29 5.94 -19.12 -11.96
CA ILE A 29 5.67 -17.94 -12.79
C ILE A 29 4.43 -17.20 -12.28
N GLY A 30 3.32 -17.91 -12.04
CA GLY A 30 2.09 -17.32 -11.52
C GLY A 30 2.29 -16.67 -10.15
N GLY A 31 3.05 -17.33 -9.26
CA GLY A 31 3.41 -16.78 -7.94
C GLY A 31 4.28 -15.53 -8.03
N PHE A 32 5.26 -15.52 -8.94
CA PHE A 32 6.09 -14.34 -9.21
C PHE A 32 5.25 -13.16 -9.70
N PHE A 33 4.40 -13.37 -10.72
CA PHE A 33 3.51 -12.30 -11.20
C PHE A 33 2.50 -11.86 -10.13
N ALA A 34 1.97 -12.77 -9.31
CA ALA A 34 1.09 -12.42 -8.20
C ALA A 34 1.79 -11.54 -7.15
N TYR A 35 3.08 -11.77 -6.90
CA TYR A 35 3.90 -10.92 -6.03
C TYR A 35 4.05 -9.51 -6.61
N GLU A 36 4.34 -9.42 -7.92
CA GLU A 36 4.44 -8.14 -8.64
C GLU A 36 3.12 -7.35 -8.61
N PHE A 37 1.98 -8.05 -8.69
CA PHE A 37 0.65 -7.45 -8.65
C PHE A 37 0.32 -6.73 -7.33
N LYS A 38 1.04 -7.03 -6.24
CA LYS A 38 0.86 -6.33 -4.95
C LYS A 38 1.13 -4.83 -5.08
N PHE A 39 2.10 -4.44 -5.92
CA PHE A 39 2.47 -3.05 -6.14
C PHE A 39 1.45 -2.26 -6.98
N LEU A 40 0.47 -2.93 -7.60
CA LEU A 40 -0.60 -2.29 -8.38
C LEU A 40 -1.79 -1.82 -7.55
N ARG A 41 -1.73 -1.93 -6.22
CA ARG A 41 -2.78 -1.45 -5.32
C ARG A 41 -2.62 0.05 -5.06
N SER A 42 -3.75 0.73 -4.83
CA SER A 42 -3.70 2.11 -4.32
C SER A 42 -3.17 2.10 -2.88
N PRO A 43 -2.32 3.07 -2.52
CA PRO A 43 -1.78 3.13 -1.17
C PRO A 43 -2.87 3.44 -0.16
N ASN A 44 -2.72 2.94 1.07
CA ASN A 44 -3.60 3.39 2.16
C ASN A 44 -3.33 4.87 2.48
N LEU A 45 -4.38 5.62 2.84
CA LEU A 45 -4.25 7.00 3.29
C LEU A 45 -5.29 7.28 4.37
N GLU A 46 -4.81 7.51 5.58
CA GLU A 46 -5.63 7.90 6.73
C GLU A 46 -5.20 9.29 7.22
N VAL A 47 -6.15 10.21 7.32
CA VAL A 47 -5.92 11.56 7.84
C VAL A 47 -6.50 11.64 9.26
N ALA A 48 -5.62 11.62 10.25
CA ALA A 48 -5.96 11.70 11.67
C ALA A 48 -6.32 13.13 12.11
N ALA A 49 -5.63 14.13 11.55
CA ALA A 49 -5.92 15.54 11.81
C ALA A 49 -5.75 16.38 10.53
N PRO A 50 -6.73 17.20 10.15
CA PRO A 50 -8.09 17.25 10.70
C PRO A 50 -8.91 16.01 10.30
N ALA A 51 -9.57 15.37 11.27
CA ALA A 51 -10.34 14.14 11.03
C ALA A 51 -11.53 14.36 10.08
N HIS A 52 -12.15 15.53 10.14
CA HIS A 52 -13.26 16.01 9.33
C HIS A 52 -13.09 17.51 9.05
N ASP A 53 -14.02 18.10 8.31
CA ASP A 53 -14.03 19.55 8.06
C ASP A 53 -14.14 20.32 9.38
N LEU A 54 -13.37 21.40 9.51
CA LEU A 54 -13.19 22.11 10.79
C LEU A 54 -13.34 23.62 10.61
N ALA A 55 -14.00 24.28 11.56
CA ALA A 55 -13.94 25.73 11.71
C ALA A 55 -13.11 26.07 12.94
N THR A 56 -12.15 27.00 12.82
CA THR A 56 -11.23 27.35 13.90
C THR A 56 -10.94 28.85 13.93
N LEU A 57 -10.60 29.36 15.12
CA LEU A 57 -10.05 30.70 15.33
C LEU A 57 -8.51 30.68 15.35
N GLU A 58 -7.91 29.49 15.29
CA GLU A 58 -6.47 29.35 15.22
C GLU A 58 -5.95 29.71 13.83
N ARG A 59 -4.78 30.35 13.78
CA ARG A 59 -4.10 30.70 12.52
C ARG A 59 -3.23 29.56 11.97
N SER A 60 -3.19 28.44 12.67
CA SER A 60 -2.42 27.26 12.28
C SER A 60 -3.04 26.02 12.90
N ILE A 61 -2.92 24.88 12.22
CA ILE A 61 -3.37 23.58 12.72
C ILE A 61 -2.30 22.53 12.48
N ASP A 62 -2.33 21.46 13.26
CA ASP A 62 -1.51 20.28 12.98
C ASP A 62 -2.23 19.39 11.97
N ILE A 63 -1.53 19.05 10.89
CA ILE A 63 -1.94 18.01 9.97
C ILE A 63 -1.21 16.73 10.32
N ARG A 64 -1.94 15.63 10.48
CA ARG A 64 -1.39 14.32 10.84
C ARG A 64 -2.11 13.21 10.12
N GLY A 65 -1.38 12.17 9.79
CA GLY A 65 -1.94 10.98 9.19
C GLY A 65 -0.91 9.90 8.92
N GLN A 66 -1.35 8.86 8.23
CA GLN A 66 -0.53 7.72 7.87
C GLN A 66 -0.84 7.27 6.45
N THR A 67 0.20 6.82 5.76
CA THR A 67 0.12 6.16 4.46
C THR A 67 0.94 4.88 4.46
N ASP A 68 1.03 4.20 3.33
CA ASP A 68 1.94 3.07 3.18
C ASP A 68 3.39 3.58 3.16
N PRO A 69 4.35 2.89 3.82
CA PRO A 69 5.75 3.32 3.92
C PRO A 69 6.46 3.66 2.60
N GLU A 70 6.05 3.03 1.51
CA GLU A 70 6.66 3.21 0.18
C GLU A 70 5.95 4.27 -0.67
N ALA A 71 4.89 4.90 -0.15
CA ALA A 71 4.07 5.87 -0.88
C ALA A 71 4.47 7.31 -0.55
N ASP A 72 4.47 8.17 -1.58
CA ASP A 72 4.69 9.60 -1.43
C ASP A 72 3.36 10.29 -1.04
N VAL A 73 3.40 11.20 -0.07
CA VAL A 73 2.24 12.01 0.32
C VAL A 73 2.44 13.46 -0.10
N THR A 74 1.38 14.06 -0.64
CA THR A 74 1.35 15.50 -0.97
C THR A 74 0.13 16.16 -0.33
N LEU A 75 0.28 17.44 0.02
CA LEU A 75 -0.78 18.35 0.41
C LEU A 75 -0.93 19.43 -0.65
N ASN A 76 -2.07 19.51 -1.33
CA ASN A 76 -2.32 20.46 -2.42
C ASN A 76 -1.20 20.45 -3.48
N GLY A 77 -0.63 19.29 -3.76
CA GLY A 77 0.50 19.09 -4.69
C GLY A 77 1.89 19.40 -4.10
N ARG A 78 1.99 19.92 -2.88
CA ARG A 78 3.27 20.09 -2.17
C ARG A 78 3.65 18.79 -1.45
N PRO A 79 4.87 18.26 -1.58
CA PRO A 79 5.28 17.05 -0.86
C PRO A 79 5.24 17.26 0.65
N LEU A 80 4.75 16.25 1.37
CA LEU A 80 4.84 16.13 2.82
C LEU A 80 5.90 15.08 3.15
N TYR A 81 6.69 15.32 4.19
CA TYR A 81 7.62 14.31 4.68
C TYR A 81 6.84 13.22 5.42
N SER A 82 6.98 11.97 4.97
CA SER A 82 6.52 10.77 5.66
C SER A 82 7.72 10.03 6.24
N GLY A 83 7.59 9.55 7.48
CA GLY A 83 8.59 8.71 8.13
C GLY A 83 8.65 7.30 7.57
N GLU A 84 9.54 6.47 8.12
CA GLU A 84 9.75 5.08 7.68
C GLU A 84 8.50 4.19 7.82
N THR A 85 7.55 4.56 8.70
CA THR A 85 6.29 3.83 8.87
C THR A 85 5.12 4.46 8.11
N GLY A 86 5.40 5.45 7.25
CA GLY A 86 4.42 6.18 6.45
C GLY A 86 3.65 7.25 7.23
N GLU A 87 4.04 7.54 8.48
CA GLU A 87 3.45 8.59 9.29
C GLU A 87 3.89 9.97 8.80
N PHE A 88 2.97 10.92 8.72
CA PHE A 88 3.28 12.32 8.40
C PHE A 88 2.67 13.25 9.43
N SER A 89 3.42 14.30 9.78
CA SER A 89 2.98 15.35 10.71
C SER A 89 3.66 16.67 10.36
N GLU A 90 2.86 17.73 10.16
CA GLU A 90 3.36 19.08 9.93
C GLU A 90 2.42 20.10 10.58
N ARG A 91 2.92 21.28 10.93
CA ARG A 91 2.07 22.41 11.33
C ARG A 91 1.79 23.30 10.12
N LEU A 92 0.53 23.41 9.74
CA LEU A 92 0.07 24.20 8.60
C LEU A 92 -0.47 25.55 9.05
N HIS A 93 0.03 26.63 8.45
CA HIS A 93 -0.54 27.97 8.60
C HIS A 93 -1.79 28.13 7.73
N LEU A 94 -2.83 28.70 8.31
CA LEU A 94 -4.11 28.92 7.65
C LEU A 94 -4.21 30.36 7.14
N VAL A 95 -4.82 30.52 5.96
CA VAL A 95 -5.26 31.80 5.44
C VAL A 95 -6.68 32.07 5.94
N ASN A 96 -7.00 33.32 6.28
CA ASN A 96 -8.37 33.69 6.65
C ASN A 96 -9.35 33.29 5.54
N GLY A 97 -10.45 32.64 5.94
CA GLY A 97 -11.42 32.05 5.02
C GLY A 97 -11.27 30.52 4.91
N VAL A 98 -11.65 29.98 3.76
CA VAL A 98 -11.69 28.53 3.52
C VAL A 98 -10.34 28.05 3.00
N ASN A 99 -9.72 27.13 3.73
CA ASN A 99 -8.50 26.42 3.34
C ASN A 99 -8.88 25.01 2.88
N ARG A 100 -8.71 24.72 1.59
CA ARG A 100 -8.87 23.36 1.05
C ARG A 100 -7.57 22.60 1.27
N LEU A 101 -7.67 21.44 1.92
CA LEU A 101 -6.55 20.54 2.21
C LEU A 101 -6.77 19.22 1.47
N GLU A 102 -6.12 19.06 0.33
CA GLU A 102 -6.15 17.81 -0.45
C GLU A 102 -4.89 17.01 -0.17
N PHE A 103 -5.06 15.92 0.55
CA PHE A 103 -4.03 14.92 0.80
C PHE A 103 -4.09 13.89 -0.31
N VAL A 104 -2.96 13.65 -0.98
CA VAL A 104 -2.83 12.62 -2.01
C VAL A 104 -1.64 11.74 -1.66
N SER A 105 -1.91 10.46 -1.45
CA SER A 105 -0.88 9.43 -1.36
C SER A 105 -0.74 8.75 -2.72
N ARG A 106 0.51 8.54 -3.17
CA ARG A 106 0.83 7.90 -4.45
C ARG A 106 1.86 6.79 -4.26
N SER A 107 1.56 5.59 -4.73
CA SER A 107 2.49 4.47 -4.72
C SER A 107 3.54 4.59 -5.84
N PRO A 108 4.67 3.87 -5.76
CA PRO A 108 5.69 3.85 -6.81
C PRO A 108 5.17 3.40 -8.18
N ALA A 109 4.10 2.59 -8.20
CA ALA A 109 3.43 2.15 -9.43
C ALA A 109 2.44 3.19 -10.00
N GLY A 110 2.36 4.38 -9.41
CA GLY A 110 1.52 5.49 -9.88
C GLY A 110 0.05 5.42 -9.46
N ARG A 111 -0.34 4.47 -8.59
CA ARG A 111 -1.70 4.44 -8.03
C ARG A 111 -1.83 5.47 -6.92
N ALA A 112 -3.01 6.05 -6.76
CA ALA A 112 -3.20 7.11 -5.79
C ALA A 112 -4.51 6.96 -5.00
N THR A 113 -4.48 7.50 -3.78
CA THR A 113 -5.63 7.67 -2.89
C THR A 113 -5.66 9.13 -2.45
N ALA A 114 -6.83 9.77 -2.49
CA ALA A 114 -6.99 11.18 -2.15
C ALA A 114 -8.05 11.39 -1.08
N VAL A 115 -7.77 12.30 -0.15
CA VAL A 115 -8.67 12.72 0.92
C VAL A 115 -8.68 14.25 0.97
N THR A 116 -9.87 14.86 0.87
CA THR A 116 -10.01 16.32 0.99
C THR A 116 -10.63 16.70 2.33
N ARG A 117 -10.14 17.79 2.93
CA ARG A 117 -10.68 18.44 4.12
C ARG A 117 -10.80 19.94 3.90
N TYR A 118 -11.81 20.56 4.48
CA TYR A 118 -12.00 22.00 4.48
C TYR A 118 -11.79 22.55 5.88
N VAL A 119 -10.93 23.56 5.99
CA VAL A 119 -10.67 24.25 7.26
C VAL A 119 -11.00 25.74 7.11
N VAL A 120 -12.01 26.19 7.84
CA VAL A 120 -12.44 27.59 7.84
C VAL A 120 -11.76 28.33 8.99
N ALA A 121 -10.81 29.21 8.66
CA ALA A 121 -10.15 30.09 9.62
C ALA A 121 -10.83 31.47 9.64
N ARG A 122 -10.99 32.06 10.82
CA ARG A 122 -11.62 33.37 11.01
C ARG A 122 -10.79 34.26 11.91
#